data_AF-A0A4Q2X516-F1
#
_entry.id   AF-A0A4Q2X516-F1
#
_cell.length_a   1.000
_cell.length_b   1.000
_cell.length_c   1.000
_cell.angle_alpha   90.00
_cell.angle_beta   90.00
_cell.angle_gamma   90.00
#
_symmetry.space_group_name_H-M   'P 1'
#
loop_
_entity.id
_entity.type
_entity.pdbx_description
1 polymer ?
#
loop_
_entity_poly.entity_id
_entity_poly.type
_entity_poly.pdbx_seq_one_letter_code
_entity_poly.pdbx_strand_id
1 'polypeptide(L)'
;MANPLASLKFAWEFFVRGKHRVEMPDFGYDAPDDRLMNFLAEMYRGHCVIANRYGNWVFVDEGKMHVRASWFRCNPSSDHVIIQTDFVTISAQGEHVVESFAGMGPDMTTALKDASKSFQDSSFHVLLTTLLDRPCEHVDREVWTIGGQRRNVTFGWLRTRGALLEEQWPPVFEGIRRQVEGIPLAPGRHWV
;
A
#
# COMPACT_ATOMS: atom_id res chain seq x y z
N MET A 1 25.43 -4.88 29.31
CA MET A 1 24.09 -4.28 29.34
C MET A 1 23.53 -4.37 27.92
N ALA A 2 22.62 -5.32 27.69
CA ALA A 2 22.11 -5.65 26.37
C ALA A 2 20.96 -4.72 26.00
N ASN A 3 21.02 -4.21 24.78
CA ASN A 3 20.04 -3.39 24.09
C ASN A 3 18.74 -4.21 23.90
N PRO A 4 17.55 -3.74 24.33
CA PRO A 4 16.32 -4.40 23.97
C PRO A 4 16.06 -4.11 22.49
N LEU A 5 16.38 -5.08 21.64
CA LEU A 5 15.90 -5.15 20.25
C LEU A 5 14.39 -4.94 20.29
N ALA A 6 13.94 -3.77 19.82
CA ALA A 6 12.56 -3.51 19.50
C ALA A 6 12.16 -4.52 18.41
N SER A 7 11.56 -5.63 18.84
CA SER A 7 10.87 -6.55 17.97
C SER A 7 9.71 -5.79 17.33
N LEU A 8 9.89 -5.33 16.10
CA LEU A 8 8.79 -4.88 15.25
C LEU A 8 7.98 -6.13 14.88
N LYS A 9 7.12 -6.54 15.81
CA LYS A 9 5.98 -7.42 15.54
C LYS A 9 4.97 -6.61 14.75
N PHE A 10 5.02 -6.67 13.42
CA PHE A 10 3.86 -6.33 12.61
C PHE A 10 2.93 -7.55 12.59
N ALA A 11 1.82 -7.46 13.33
CA ALA A 11 0.80 -8.50 13.41
C ALA A 11 -0.41 -8.12 12.53
N TRP A 12 -0.55 -8.93 11.49
CA TRP A 12 -1.61 -9.18 10.52
C TRP A 12 -3.05 -9.40 11.02
N GLU A 13 -4.04 -9.09 10.17
CA GLU A 13 -5.26 -9.87 9.77
C GLU A 13 -6.10 -8.96 8.82
N PHE A 14 -6.49 -9.31 7.59
CA PHE A 14 -7.58 -10.20 7.19
C PHE A 14 -7.46 -10.63 5.71
N PHE A 15 -7.74 -11.90 5.41
CA PHE A 15 -8.05 -12.37 4.06
C PHE A 15 -9.08 -13.50 4.14
N VAL A 16 -10.30 -13.29 3.63
CA VAL A 16 -11.31 -14.35 3.50
C VAL A 16 -11.95 -14.28 2.12
N ARG A 17 -12.01 -15.45 1.46
CA ARG A 17 -12.58 -15.68 0.13
C ARG A 17 -14.10 -15.45 0.09
N GLY A 18 -14.61 -15.02 -1.07
CA GLY A 18 -16.00 -15.25 -1.47
C GLY A 18 -16.33 -14.64 -2.82
N LYS A 19 -16.63 -15.48 -3.83
CA LYS A 19 -17.30 -15.04 -5.06
C LYS A 19 -18.66 -14.48 -4.69
N HIS A 20 -18.91 -13.19 -4.89
CA HIS A 20 -20.18 -12.54 -5.23
C HIS A 20 -19.88 -11.04 -5.41
N ARG A 21 -20.77 -10.30 -6.09
CA ARG A 21 -20.75 -8.84 -6.28
C ARG A 21 -19.97 -8.15 -5.16
N VAL A 22 -18.89 -7.43 -5.47
CA VAL A 22 -18.04 -6.80 -4.43
C VAL A 22 -18.89 -5.75 -3.72
N GLU A 23 -19.48 -6.13 -2.59
CA GLU A 23 -20.00 -5.17 -1.62
C GLU A 23 -18.78 -4.42 -1.10
N MET A 24 -18.73 -3.13 -1.36
CA MET A 24 -17.62 -2.29 -0.88
C MET A 24 -17.70 -2.29 0.64
N PRO A 25 -16.66 -2.79 1.35
CA PRO A 25 -16.66 -2.80 2.80
C PRO A 25 -16.85 -1.38 3.32
N ASP A 26 -17.67 -1.24 4.35
CA ASP A 26 -17.66 -0.04 5.16
C ASP A 26 -16.49 -0.14 6.13
N PHE A 27 -15.45 0.65 5.89
CA PHE A 27 -14.28 0.71 6.75
C PHE A 27 -14.51 1.57 8.01
N GLY A 28 -15.72 2.12 8.21
CA GLY A 28 -16.05 2.95 9.36
C GLY A 28 -15.32 4.30 9.36
N TYR A 29 -14.79 4.71 8.22
CA TYR A 29 -14.09 5.98 8.05
C TYR A 29 -15.08 7.09 7.66
N ASP A 30 -14.81 8.31 8.11
CA ASP A 30 -15.48 9.51 7.61
C ASP A 30 -15.39 9.62 6.08
N ALA A 31 -16.22 10.49 5.48
CA ALA A 31 -16.25 10.73 4.04
C ALA A 31 -14.82 10.97 3.50
N PRO A 32 -14.42 10.32 2.39
CA PRO A 32 -13.06 10.41 1.89
C PRO A 32 -12.73 11.83 1.45
N ASP A 33 -11.49 12.24 1.68
CA ASP A 33 -11.01 13.57 1.33
C ASP A 33 -10.92 13.72 -0.20
N ASP A 34 -11.61 14.70 -0.77
CA ASP A 34 -11.63 14.95 -2.21
C ASP A 34 -10.23 15.10 -2.81
N ARG A 35 -9.26 15.64 -2.06
CA ARG A 35 -7.88 15.80 -2.53
C ARG A 35 -7.20 14.45 -2.70
N LEU A 36 -7.41 13.53 -1.78
CA LEU A 36 -6.88 12.16 -1.87
C LEU A 36 -7.55 11.38 -3.00
N MET A 37 -8.87 11.53 -3.16
CA MET A 37 -9.61 10.84 -4.22
C MET A 37 -9.24 11.36 -5.62
N ASN A 38 -9.00 12.67 -5.76
CA ASN A 38 -8.47 13.26 -6.98
C ASN A 38 -7.04 12.78 -7.25
N PHE A 39 -6.16 12.80 -6.25
CA PHE A 39 -4.81 12.26 -6.35
C PHE A 39 -4.82 10.81 -6.84
N LEU A 40 -5.64 9.93 -6.25
CA LEU A 40 -5.77 8.54 -6.69
C LEU A 40 -6.19 8.44 -8.16
N ALA A 41 -7.25 9.15 -8.55
CA ALA A 41 -7.74 9.11 -9.94
C ALA A 41 -6.70 9.62 -10.94
N GLU A 42 -6.05 10.74 -10.64
CA GLU A 42 -5.00 11.33 -11.47
C GLU A 42 -3.76 10.45 -11.56
N MET A 43 -3.36 9.83 -10.45
CA MET A 43 -2.22 8.91 -10.41
C MET A 43 -2.44 7.71 -11.32
N TYR A 44 -3.61 7.05 -11.30
CA TYR A 44 -3.92 5.96 -12.23
C TYR A 44 -3.99 6.44 -13.69
N ARG A 45 -4.62 7.59 -13.95
CA ARG A 45 -4.70 8.17 -15.31
C ARG A 45 -3.32 8.53 -15.86
N GLY A 46 -2.42 9.04 -15.02
CA GLY A 46 -1.02 9.32 -15.38
C GLY A 46 -0.24 8.07 -15.80
N HIS A 47 -0.72 6.88 -15.44
CA HIS A 47 -0.17 5.58 -15.86
C HIS A 47 -0.99 4.94 -16.98
N CYS A 48 -1.75 5.74 -17.73
CA CYS A 48 -2.60 5.29 -18.85
C CYS A 48 -3.66 4.24 -18.43
N VAL A 49 -4.11 4.27 -17.17
CA VAL A 49 -5.17 3.41 -16.66
C VAL A 49 -6.47 4.21 -16.57
N ILE A 50 -7.57 3.62 -17.04
CA ILE A 50 -8.90 4.23 -16.90
C ILE A 50 -9.23 4.27 -15.41
N ALA A 51 -9.44 5.47 -14.87
CA ALA A 51 -9.82 5.67 -13.47
C ALA A 51 -10.94 6.70 -13.39
N ASN A 52 -12.05 6.34 -12.74
CA ASN A 52 -13.24 7.17 -12.64
C ASN A 52 -13.73 7.23 -11.20
N ARG A 53 -14.07 8.44 -10.74
CA ARG A 53 -14.61 8.66 -9.41
C ARG A 53 -16.10 8.30 -9.39
N TYR A 54 -16.52 7.53 -8.39
CA TYR A 54 -17.91 7.21 -8.11
C TYR A 54 -18.15 7.26 -6.62
N GLY A 55 -18.81 8.33 -6.15
CA GLY A 55 -18.98 8.60 -4.72
C GLY A 55 -17.64 8.62 -3.99
N ASN A 56 -17.50 7.70 -3.03
CA ASN A 56 -16.35 7.60 -2.14
C ASN A 56 -15.20 6.72 -2.67
N TRP A 57 -15.27 6.31 -3.94
CA TRP A 57 -14.35 5.36 -4.55
C TRP A 57 -13.84 5.85 -5.90
N VAL A 58 -12.66 5.36 -6.29
CA VAL A 58 -12.16 5.41 -7.66
C VAL A 58 -12.20 3.99 -8.22
N PHE A 59 -12.93 3.83 -9.31
CA PHE A 59 -13.06 2.60 -10.08
C PHE A 59 -11.99 2.60 -11.15
N VAL A 60 -11.16 1.56 -11.15
CA VAL A 60 -9.96 1.46 -11.98
C VAL A 60 -10.10 0.29 -12.95
N ASP A 61 -9.75 0.54 -14.22
CA ASP A 61 -9.70 -0.42 -15.32
C ASP A 61 -10.96 -1.29 -15.41
N GLU A 62 -12.13 -0.63 -15.57
CA GLU A 62 -13.45 -1.29 -15.67
C GLU A 62 -13.84 -2.10 -14.42
N GLY A 63 -13.40 -1.66 -13.24
CA GLY A 63 -13.75 -2.30 -11.96
C GLY A 63 -12.86 -3.50 -11.62
N LYS A 64 -11.74 -3.68 -12.33
CA LYS A 64 -10.71 -4.65 -11.93
C LYS A 64 -10.11 -4.32 -10.56
N MET A 65 -10.20 -3.05 -10.17
CA MET A 65 -9.77 -2.57 -8.88
C MET A 65 -10.61 -1.38 -8.43
N HIS A 66 -10.82 -1.27 -7.14
CA HIS A 66 -11.48 -0.14 -6.49
C HIS A 66 -10.54 0.41 -5.44
N VAL A 67 -10.32 1.72 -5.44
CA VAL A 67 -9.43 2.37 -4.47
C VAL A 67 -10.13 3.52 -3.77
N ARG A 68 -9.75 3.74 -2.51
CA ARG A 68 -10.12 4.93 -1.75
C ARG A 68 -9.01 5.28 -0.78
N ALA A 69 -9.04 6.50 -0.27
CA ALA A 69 -8.17 6.88 0.82
C ALA A 69 -8.90 7.74 1.85
N SER A 70 -8.50 7.61 3.10
CA SER A 70 -9.02 8.38 4.24
C SER A 70 -7.86 8.79 5.13
N TRP A 71 -7.99 9.90 5.86
CA TRP A 71 -6.94 10.38 6.75
C TRP A 71 -7.44 10.60 8.17
N PHE A 72 -6.51 10.50 9.12
CA PHE A 72 -6.75 10.65 10.54
C PHE A 72 -5.70 11.59 11.11
N ARG A 73 -6.12 12.57 11.91
CA ARG A 73 -5.18 13.45 12.59
C ARG A 73 -4.54 12.71 13.76
N CYS A 74 -3.22 12.69 13.79
CA CYS A 74 -2.46 12.02 14.85
C CYS A 74 -2.01 12.98 15.96
N ASN A 75 -2.07 14.30 15.71
CA ASN A 75 -1.65 15.32 16.67
C ASN A 75 -2.74 16.40 16.90
N PRO A 76 -3.16 16.66 18.15
CA PRO A 76 -4.21 17.64 18.41
C PRO A 76 -3.75 19.10 18.43
N SER A 77 -2.46 19.40 18.69
CA SER A 77 -2.02 20.76 19.00
C SER A 77 -0.52 21.02 18.71
N SER A 78 -0.10 20.99 17.45
CA SER A 78 1.23 21.48 17.09
C SER A 78 1.19 22.42 15.90
N ASP A 79 2.25 23.23 15.78
CA ASP A 79 2.52 24.12 14.64
C ASP A 79 2.71 23.36 13.31
N HIS A 80 2.75 22.03 13.38
CA HIS A 80 2.74 21.11 12.26
C HIS A 80 1.50 20.22 12.30
N VAL A 81 1.03 19.80 11.14
CA VAL A 81 0.00 18.78 10.96
C VAL A 81 0.68 17.44 10.73
N ILE A 82 0.31 16.45 11.54
CA ILE A 82 0.72 15.05 11.38
C ILE A 82 -0.55 14.23 11.22
N ILE A 83 -0.63 13.50 10.12
CA ILE A 83 -1.75 12.61 9.80
C ILE A 83 -1.25 11.20 9.53
N GLN A 84 -2.14 10.23 9.69
CA GLN A 84 -2.07 8.96 9.00
C GLN A 84 -3.05 9.01 7.84
N THR A 85 -2.66 8.47 6.68
CA THR A 85 -3.55 8.26 5.54
C THR A 85 -3.57 6.79 5.19
N ASP A 86 -4.76 6.20 5.20
CA ASP A 86 -4.97 4.82 4.81
C ASP A 86 -5.44 4.77 3.36
N PHE A 87 -4.67 4.10 2.51
CA PHE A 87 -4.99 3.82 1.12
C PHE A 87 -5.53 2.40 1.02
N VAL A 88 -6.81 2.28 0.70
CA VAL A 88 -7.49 1.01 0.55
C VAL A 88 -7.54 0.66 -0.92
N THR A 89 -7.13 -0.57 -1.24
CA THR A 89 -7.24 -1.15 -2.57
C THR A 89 -8.01 -2.46 -2.50
N ILE A 90 -9.03 -2.62 -3.34
CA ILE A 90 -9.85 -3.83 -3.44
C ILE A 90 -9.74 -4.39 -4.86
N SER A 91 -9.34 -5.65 -5.00
CA SER A 91 -9.26 -6.34 -6.28
C SER A 91 -10.64 -6.75 -6.80
N ALA A 92 -10.73 -7.12 -8.07
CA ALA A 92 -11.94 -7.70 -8.66
C ALA A 92 -12.45 -8.95 -7.92
N GLN A 93 -11.57 -9.63 -7.17
CA GLN A 93 -11.91 -10.82 -6.40
C GLN A 93 -12.38 -10.50 -4.97
N GLY A 94 -12.46 -9.21 -4.59
CA GLY A 94 -12.85 -8.77 -3.25
C GLY A 94 -11.72 -8.83 -2.21
N GLU A 95 -10.52 -9.24 -2.62
CA GLU A 95 -9.31 -9.17 -1.80
C GLU A 95 -8.95 -7.71 -1.58
N HIS A 96 -8.53 -7.32 -0.37
CA HIS A 96 -8.18 -5.94 -0.09
C HIS A 96 -6.83 -5.79 0.60
N VAL A 97 -6.19 -4.65 0.35
CA VAL A 97 -4.95 -4.21 0.98
C VAL A 97 -5.19 -2.81 1.52
N VAL A 98 -4.78 -2.58 2.77
CA VAL A 98 -4.79 -1.26 3.39
C VAL A 98 -3.35 -0.87 3.67
N GLU A 99 -2.88 0.18 3.02
CA GLU A 99 -1.54 0.72 3.20
C GLU A 99 -1.63 2.05 3.96
N SER A 100 -1.00 2.12 5.12
CA SER A 100 -1.03 3.29 5.99
C SER A 100 0.26 4.10 5.89
N PHE A 101 0.15 5.37 5.53
CA PHE A 101 1.29 6.29 5.46
C PHE A 101 1.09 7.49 6.37
N ALA A 102 2.12 7.80 7.15
CA ALA A 102 2.19 9.08 7.82
C ALA A 102 2.35 10.22 6.80
N GLY A 103 1.76 11.37 7.06
CA GLY A 103 1.95 12.61 6.32
C GLY A 103 2.25 13.76 7.27
N MET A 104 3.22 14.60 6.94
CA MET A 104 3.64 15.71 7.81
C MET A 104 3.80 17.01 7.01
N GLY A 105 3.42 18.14 7.62
CA GLY A 105 3.61 19.45 7.01
C GLY A 105 3.15 20.61 7.88
N PRO A 106 3.37 21.87 7.46
CA PRO A 106 2.84 23.05 8.16
C PRO A 106 1.31 23.15 8.10
N ASP A 107 0.68 22.47 7.13
CA ASP A 107 -0.76 22.45 6.94
C ASP A 107 -1.25 21.08 6.44
N MET A 108 -2.57 20.90 6.43
CA MET A 108 -3.22 19.65 5.99
C MET A 108 -2.90 19.30 4.54
N THR A 109 -2.84 20.29 3.65
CA THR A 109 -2.57 20.04 2.23
C THR A 109 -1.17 19.48 2.02
N THR A 110 -0.19 20.02 2.73
CA THR A 110 1.20 19.56 2.69
C THR A 110 1.34 18.18 3.31
N ALA A 111 0.68 17.93 4.45
CA ALA A 111 0.68 16.62 5.08
C ALA A 111 0.06 15.52 4.19
N LEU A 112 -1.06 15.81 3.51
CA LEU A 112 -1.69 14.88 2.56
C LEU A 112 -0.80 14.61 1.34
N LYS A 113 -0.13 15.64 0.81
CA LYS A 113 0.82 15.46 -0.29
C LYS A 113 2.01 14.60 0.11
N ASP A 114 2.54 14.79 1.32
CA ASP A 114 3.64 13.98 1.87
C ASP A 114 3.25 12.51 2.04
N ALA A 115 2.06 12.22 2.58
CA ALA A 115 1.53 10.85 2.66
C ALA A 115 1.29 10.23 1.27
N SER A 116 0.67 10.99 0.36
CA SER A 116 0.38 10.56 -1.01
C SER A 116 1.65 10.24 -1.80
N LYS A 117 2.70 11.06 -1.65
CA LYS A 117 4.01 10.80 -2.23
C LYS A 117 4.64 9.53 -1.68
N SER A 118 4.52 9.30 -0.38
CA SER A 118 5.01 8.07 0.24
C SER A 118 4.29 6.83 -0.31
N PHE A 119 2.97 6.88 -0.46
CA PHE A 119 2.20 5.80 -1.08
C PHE A 119 2.61 5.55 -2.53
N GLN A 120 2.70 6.61 -3.34
CA GLN A 120 3.08 6.51 -4.74
C GLN A 120 4.43 5.82 -4.92
N ASP A 121 5.43 6.28 -4.16
CA ASP A 121 6.81 5.86 -4.33
C ASP A 121 7.11 4.48 -3.69
N SER A 122 6.20 3.93 -2.87
CA SER A 122 6.38 2.64 -2.19
C SER A 122 5.42 1.55 -2.68
N SER A 123 4.10 1.77 -2.59
CA SER A 123 3.13 0.69 -2.74
C SER A 123 2.31 0.78 -4.02
N PHE A 124 2.10 1.97 -4.57
CA PHE A 124 1.28 2.15 -5.77
C PHE A 124 1.77 1.33 -6.96
N HIS A 125 3.06 1.42 -7.30
CA HIS A 125 3.60 0.74 -8.48
C HIS A 125 3.52 -0.79 -8.34
N VAL A 126 3.71 -1.31 -7.12
CA VAL A 126 3.53 -2.74 -6.83
C VAL A 126 2.07 -3.14 -7.04
N LEU A 127 1.10 -2.40 -6.49
CA LEU A 127 -0.32 -2.69 -6.65
C LEU A 127 -0.76 -2.60 -8.12
N LEU A 128 -0.31 -1.57 -8.85
CA LEU A 128 -0.54 -1.40 -10.28
C LEU A 128 -0.08 -2.63 -11.06
N THR A 129 1.15 -3.08 -10.80
CA THR A 129 1.73 -4.23 -11.47
C THR A 129 1.09 -5.55 -11.03
N THR A 130 0.88 -5.79 -9.74
CA THR A 130 0.38 -7.08 -9.24
C THR A 130 -1.12 -7.29 -9.48
N LEU A 131 -1.93 -6.22 -9.47
CA LEU A 131 -3.38 -6.33 -9.59
C LEU A 131 -3.90 -6.06 -11.01
N LEU A 132 -3.23 -5.20 -11.78
CA LEU A 132 -3.65 -4.87 -13.15
C LEU A 132 -2.73 -5.44 -14.23
N ASP A 133 -1.65 -6.14 -13.84
CA ASP A 133 -0.62 -6.67 -14.73
C ASP A 133 -0.03 -5.62 -15.68
N ARG A 134 0.11 -4.38 -15.18
CA ARG A 134 0.74 -3.29 -15.92
C ARG A 134 2.25 -3.29 -15.65
N PRO A 135 3.10 -3.26 -16.68
CA PRO A 135 4.54 -3.12 -16.48
C PRO A 135 4.85 -1.76 -15.87
N CYS A 136 5.81 -1.71 -14.95
CA CYS A 136 6.30 -0.49 -14.35
C CYS A 136 7.80 -0.64 -14.09
N GLU A 137 8.59 0.40 -14.38
CA GLU A 137 10.04 0.40 -14.17
C GLU A 137 10.45 0.54 -12.69
N HIS A 138 9.51 0.94 -11.83
CA HIS A 138 9.74 1.12 -10.40
C HIS A 138 9.51 -0.16 -9.58
N VAL A 139 9.33 -1.31 -10.26
CA VAL A 139 9.12 -2.59 -9.60
C VAL A 139 9.97 -3.69 -10.23
N ASP A 140 10.43 -4.59 -9.38
CA ASP A 140 11.10 -5.81 -9.78
C ASP A 140 10.15 -7.00 -9.62
N ARG A 141 10.26 -7.97 -10.53
CA ARG A 141 9.52 -9.24 -10.45
C ARG A 141 10.50 -10.40 -10.48
N GLU A 142 10.43 -11.24 -9.45
CA GLU A 142 11.22 -12.46 -9.35
C GLU A 142 10.33 -13.68 -9.13
N VAL A 143 10.91 -14.87 -9.30
CA VAL A 143 10.26 -16.14 -8.95
C VAL A 143 11.00 -16.77 -7.78
N TRP A 144 10.32 -16.87 -6.64
CA TRP A 144 10.86 -17.48 -5.42
C TRP A 144 10.18 -18.80 -5.13
N THR A 145 10.86 -19.69 -4.39
CA THR A 145 10.24 -20.88 -3.80
C THR A 145 9.82 -20.52 -2.37
N ILE A 146 8.52 -20.53 -2.09
CA ILE A 146 7.95 -20.19 -0.78
C ILE A 146 6.99 -21.32 -0.38
N GLY A 147 7.23 -21.94 0.78
CA GLY A 147 6.46 -23.09 1.25
C GLY A 147 6.52 -24.27 0.26
N GLY A 148 7.66 -24.44 -0.42
CA GLY A 148 7.85 -25.47 -1.46
C GLY A 148 7.15 -25.17 -2.80
N GLN A 149 6.52 -24.01 -2.97
CA GLN A 149 5.83 -23.63 -4.22
C GLN A 149 6.52 -22.45 -4.91
N ARG A 150 6.61 -22.49 -6.24
CA ARG A 150 7.09 -21.36 -7.04
C ARG A 150 6.04 -20.24 -7.02
N ARG A 151 6.46 -19.03 -6.66
CA ARG A 151 5.60 -17.85 -6.59
C ARG A 151 6.26 -16.66 -7.27
N ASN A 152 5.46 -15.90 -8.01
CA ASN A 152 5.87 -14.59 -8.51
C ASN A 152 5.87 -13.63 -7.31
N VAL A 153 6.98 -12.94 -7.11
CA VAL A 153 7.10 -11.91 -6.07
C VAL A 153 7.38 -10.59 -6.78
N THR A 154 6.63 -9.56 -6.41
CA THR A 154 6.77 -8.20 -6.95
C THR A 154 7.26 -7.31 -5.82
N PHE A 155 8.39 -6.63 -6.02
CA PHE A 155 8.98 -5.72 -5.04
C PHE A 155 8.94 -4.30 -5.58
N GLY A 156 8.59 -3.36 -4.71
CA GLY A 156 8.74 -1.93 -4.98
C GLY A 156 10.03 -1.41 -4.37
N TRP A 157 10.29 -0.14 -4.60
CA TRP A 157 11.41 0.55 -3.96
C TRP A 157 11.18 0.68 -2.46
N LEU A 158 12.24 0.42 -1.69
CA LEU A 158 12.24 0.67 -0.26
C LEU A 158 12.42 2.15 0.02
N ARG A 159 11.66 2.63 1.01
CA ARG A 159 11.67 4.04 1.40
C ARG A 159 11.91 4.14 2.90
N THR A 160 12.77 5.08 3.26
CA THR A 160 12.98 5.49 4.64
C THR A 160 12.60 6.96 4.79
N ARG A 161 12.19 7.36 5.99
CA ARG A 161 12.10 8.77 6.33
C ARG A 161 13.43 9.21 6.94
N GLY A 162 13.99 10.29 6.41
CA GLY A 162 15.31 10.79 6.79
C GLY A 162 16.42 10.36 5.83
N ALA A 163 17.64 10.80 6.12
CA ALA A 163 18.82 10.40 5.35
C ALA A 163 19.41 9.13 5.96
N LEU A 164 19.19 7.99 5.30
CA LEU A 164 19.96 6.78 5.54
C LEU A 164 20.97 6.65 4.39
N LEU A 165 22.26 6.60 4.72
CA LEU A 165 23.30 6.40 3.71
C LEU A 165 23.15 5.01 3.11
N GLU A 166 23.47 4.85 1.83
CA GLU A 166 23.28 3.58 1.09
C GLU A 166 23.98 2.40 1.80
N GLU A 167 25.17 2.65 2.36
CA GLU A 167 25.98 1.63 3.05
C GLU A 167 25.37 1.19 4.40
N GLN A 168 24.39 1.94 4.91
CA GLN A 168 23.70 1.65 6.16
C GLN A 168 22.40 0.86 5.93
N TRP A 169 22.01 0.62 4.67
CA TRP A 169 20.81 -0.15 4.38
C TRP A 169 21.01 -1.61 4.78
N PRO A 170 20.12 -2.17 5.62
CA PRO A 170 20.13 -3.60 5.85
C PRO A 170 19.76 -4.34 4.55
N PRO A 171 20.18 -5.61 4.38
CA PRO A 171 19.78 -6.42 3.24
C PRO A 171 18.32 -6.88 3.38
N VAL A 172 17.38 -5.92 3.31
CA VAL A 172 15.97 -6.11 3.66
C VAL A 172 15.35 -7.24 2.85
N PHE A 173 15.57 -7.28 1.53
CA PHE A 173 14.99 -8.31 0.67
C PHE A 173 15.53 -9.71 0.96
N GLU A 174 16.81 -9.86 1.29
CA GLU A 174 17.35 -11.15 1.74
C GLU A 174 16.75 -11.57 3.08
N GLY A 175 16.59 -10.61 3.99
CA GLY A 175 15.94 -10.81 5.28
C GLY A 175 14.50 -11.29 5.12
N ILE A 176 13.71 -10.60 4.29
CA ILE A 176 12.33 -10.98 3.95
C ILE A 176 12.31 -12.37 3.33
N ARG A 177 13.14 -12.63 2.31
CA ARG A 177 13.22 -13.92 1.64
C ARG A 177 13.43 -15.07 2.63
N ARG A 178 14.40 -14.93 3.53
CA ARG A 178 14.69 -15.94 4.57
C ARG A 178 13.51 -16.17 5.50
N GLN A 179 12.75 -15.13 5.82
CA GLN A 179 11.58 -15.24 6.69
C GLN A 179 10.41 -15.93 5.99
N VAL A 180 10.20 -15.68 4.69
CA VAL A 180 9.04 -16.18 3.95
C VAL A 180 9.24 -17.54 3.30
N GLU A 181 10.47 -17.94 2.97
CA GLU A 181 10.76 -19.17 2.20
C GLU A 181 10.16 -20.45 2.82
N GLY A 182 10.14 -20.52 4.16
CA GLY A 182 9.55 -21.66 4.89
C GLY A 182 8.06 -21.56 5.18
N ILE A 183 7.39 -20.44 4.89
CA ILE A 183 6.00 -20.21 5.28
C ILE A 183 5.06 -20.94 4.31
N PRO A 184 4.19 -21.85 4.79
CA PRO A 184 3.16 -22.46 3.96
C PRO A 184 2.07 -21.42 3.66
N LEU A 185 2.08 -20.87 2.46
CA LEU A 185 1.08 -19.91 2.01
C LEU A 185 -0.06 -20.61 1.26
N ALA A 186 -1.30 -20.21 1.50
CA ALA A 186 -2.44 -20.66 0.72
C ALA A 186 -2.34 -20.19 -0.76
N PRO A 187 -3.09 -20.79 -1.70
CA PRO A 187 -3.22 -20.24 -3.05
C PRO A 187 -3.88 -18.86 -3.00
N GLY A 188 -3.28 -17.88 -3.67
CA GLY A 188 -3.75 -16.49 -3.69
C GLY A 188 -2.59 -15.50 -3.62
N ARG A 189 -2.96 -14.22 -3.59
CA ARG A 189 -2.02 -13.11 -3.36
C ARG A 189 -1.74 -13.00 -1.86
N HIS A 190 -0.49 -12.70 -1.53
CA HIS A 190 -0.04 -12.43 -0.17
C HIS A 190 0.76 -11.14 -0.22
N TRP A 191 0.71 -10.38 0.87
CA TRP A 191 1.44 -9.13 1.02
C TRP A 191 2.46 -9.31 2.15
N VAL A 192 3.51 -8.49 2.22
CA VAL A 192 4.53 -8.54 3.28
C VAL A 192 4.92 -7.13 3.65
#